data_AF-A0A4S9C3L5-F1
#
_entry.id   AF-A0A4S9C3L5-F1
#
_cell.length_a   1.000
_cell.length_b   1.000
_cell.length_c   1.000
_cell.angle_alpha   90.00
_cell.angle_beta   90.00
_cell.angle_gamma   90.00
#
_symmetry.space_group_name_H-M   'P 1'
#
loop_
_entity.id
_entity.type
_entity.pdbx_description
1 polymer ?
#
loop_
_entity_poly.entity_id
_entity_poly.type
_entity_poly.pdbx_seq_one_letter_code
_entity_poly.pdbx_strand_id
1 'polypeptide(L)'
;MADFRNDSPMKVDETSSNYYTVTLQLPPFDPSTFDPEDVPEDLRKEWDREPDLYVRDGTQLDPKDATSAKQLYRRLNSHSVSPAVLALGKNPYPGLRVRAYVPLLGEMTPEYDDTLPWMGDNAFLHFITPDELMALGCINSETSDGLPVSPQFKVDTQTALTANTNRHAKAKVIGNNDGIHPCFQRTNFLETDDRDYEYLKPTLRIVTKMMEMESVMDLWYALGQPLHTGPANKMLDDENIPHRICYTGRSTHLDRLETKWEATQLRDFVKFRWAPLSHERTYAITHSIEDKTGFRGTPESHPCIIELESRYRYILTGGMAYDPTKYNPAASSEDAHLRLQFHLALVILHEMSHAWFFNVRSEFVTPFVNDHRIAEEGYEGEATISKGNIITPLEVNVQLPTLPFGMAARAWPGAHHSDEWWIKASAAKYGILFDTRYAVPMKFIKQFFNDEFWNHRVERFGPGALNNFKSVGLRHRMSKTKFFPPESPRVKRKRDQATGLDVDDPEIEPDAVFPQVTIGIIYADGALSALGKEIPTIPRPAKMTRIEEEDTLEVEAQEDRTAEDDIEDSGYGEGLFEGEESAEDKDEEGDTDMGDGSDDYEDEEEEDADEELESSPAQDKCCMS
;
A
#
# COMPACT_ATOMS: atom_id res chain seq x y z
N MET A 1 -7.55 4.51 -43.12
CA MET A 1 -8.92 5.07 -43.13
C MET A 1 -9.82 4.16 -43.94
N ALA A 2 -10.57 3.29 -43.27
CA ALA A 2 -11.65 2.51 -43.87
C ALA A 2 -12.97 3.05 -43.30
N ASP A 3 -13.89 3.42 -44.18
CA ASP A 3 -15.14 4.12 -43.85
C ASP A 3 -16.07 3.27 -42.95
N PHE A 4 -16.29 3.74 -41.72
CA PHE A 4 -17.26 3.19 -40.76
C PHE A 4 -18.61 3.96 -40.80
N ARG A 5 -19.01 4.51 -41.95
CA ARG A 5 -20.33 5.13 -42.14
C ARG A 5 -20.94 4.69 -43.45
N ASN A 6 -21.96 3.85 -43.39
CA ASN A 6 -22.76 3.47 -44.55
C ASN A 6 -24.08 4.24 -44.54
N ASP A 7 -24.03 5.54 -44.83
CA ASP A 7 -25.16 6.33 -45.32
C ASP A 7 -24.74 6.89 -46.69
N SER A 8 -25.23 6.29 -47.78
CA SER A 8 -24.97 6.76 -49.15
C SER A 8 -26.07 7.71 -49.65
N PRO A 9 -25.75 8.74 -50.45
CA PRO A 9 -26.74 9.52 -51.17
C PRO A 9 -27.15 8.84 -52.48
N MET A 10 -28.46 8.79 -52.72
CA MET A 10 -29.12 8.32 -53.94
C MET A 10 -28.52 8.94 -55.22
N LYS A 11 -28.18 8.10 -56.19
CA LYS A 11 -28.41 8.41 -57.61
C LYS A 11 -29.50 7.47 -58.14
N VAL A 12 -30.61 8.08 -58.52
CA VAL A 12 -31.72 7.44 -59.21
C VAL A 12 -31.34 7.31 -60.68
N ASP A 13 -31.43 6.11 -61.22
CA ASP A 13 -31.73 5.94 -62.64
C ASP A 13 -32.90 4.96 -62.74
N GLU A 14 -34.02 5.48 -63.24
CA GLU A 14 -35.25 4.73 -63.48
C GLU A 14 -35.05 3.87 -64.72
N THR A 15 -35.17 2.54 -64.59
CA THR A 15 -36.08 1.71 -65.41
C THR A 15 -35.84 0.22 -65.22
N SER A 16 -36.95 -0.51 -65.23
CA SER A 16 -37.12 -1.96 -65.28
C SER A 16 -37.12 -2.70 -63.93
N SER A 17 -38.35 -3.09 -63.59
CA SER A 17 -38.76 -4.00 -62.54
C SER A 17 -38.07 -5.36 -62.64
N ASN A 18 -37.31 -5.72 -61.62
CA ASN A 18 -37.16 -7.08 -61.10
C ASN A 18 -36.72 -6.96 -59.64
N TYR A 19 -37.64 -7.24 -58.72
CA TYR A 19 -37.31 -7.31 -57.29
C TYR A 19 -36.42 -8.55 -57.05
N TYR A 20 -35.11 -8.38 -57.15
CA TYR A 20 -34.16 -9.24 -56.47
C TYR A 20 -33.98 -8.69 -55.07
N THR A 21 -34.56 -9.38 -54.07
CA THR A 21 -34.10 -9.23 -52.69
C THR A 21 -32.72 -9.86 -52.63
N VAL A 22 -31.68 -9.07 -52.93
CA VAL A 22 -30.29 -9.47 -52.67
C VAL A 22 -30.10 -9.39 -51.16
N THR A 23 -30.39 -10.49 -50.47
CA THR A 23 -29.92 -10.68 -49.10
C THR A 23 -28.41 -10.85 -49.20
N LEU A 24 -27.66 -9.74 -49.10
CA LEU A 24 -26.22 -9.76 -48.90
C LEU A 24 -25.95 -10.46 -47.56
N GLN A 25 -25.82 -11.79 -47.58
CA GLN A 25 -25.25 -12.53 -46.47
C GLN A 25 -23.76 -12.19 -46.44
N LEU A 26 -23.38 -11.29 -45.54
CA LEU A 26 -21.99 -11.13 -45.15
C LEU A 26 -21.43 -12.50 -44.73
N PRO A 27 -20.17 -12.80 -45.04
CA PRO A 27 -19.54 -14.03 -44.57
C PRO A 27 -19.64 -14.10 -43.04
N PRO A 28 -19.80 -15.31 -42.46
CA PRO A 28 -19.80 -15.48 -41.02
C PRO A 28 -18.50 -14.93 -40.43
N PHE A 29 -18.61 -14.25 -39.28
CA PHE A 29 -17.46 -13.72 -38.56
C PHE A 29 -16.48 -14.86 -38.25
N ASP A 30 -15.19 -14.64 -38.54
CA ASP A 30 -14.10 -15.57 -38.22
C ASP A 30 -13.25 -14.98 -37.08
N PRO A 31 -13.35 -15.52 -35.85
CA PRO A 31 -12.58 -15.07 -34.69
C PRO A 31 -11.06 -15.13 -34.89
N SER A 32 -10.55 -15.99 -35.78
CA SER A 32 -9.10 -16.17 -35.97
C SER A 32 -8.45 -15.04 -36.77
N THR A 33 -9.26 -14.24 -37.48
CA THR A 33 -8.80 -13.14 -38.33
C THR A 33 -9.00 -11.76 -37.71
N PHE A 34 -9.56 -11.71 -36.50
CA PHE A 34 -9.89 -10.45 -35.82
C PHE A 34 -8.85 -10.13 -34.75
N ASP A 35 -8.26 -8.94 -34.83
CA ASP A 35 -7.42 -8.39 -33.78
C ASP A 35 -8.25 -7.42 -32.90
N PRO A 36 -8.40 -7.69 -31.59
CA PRO A 36 -9.03 -6.77 -30.64
C PRO A 36 -8.42 -5.38 -30.60
N GLU A 37 -7.14 -5.22 -30.95
CA GLU A 37 -6.45 -3.93 -30.96
C GLU A 37 -6.87 -3.04 -32.14
N ASP A 38 -7.43 -3.62 -33.21
CA ASP A 38 -7.97 -2.87 -34.36
C ASP A 38 -9.31 -2.17 -34.03
N VAL A 39 -9.90 -2.47 -32.88
CA VAL A 39 -11.15 -1.85 -32.43
C VAL A 39 -10.87 -0.41 -31.98
N PRO A 40 -11.55 0.60 -32.54
CA PRO A 40 -11.41 1.98 -32.08
C PRO A 40 -11.66 2.11 -30.58
N GLU A 41 -10.88 2.94 -29.88
CA GLU A 41 -10.93 3.09 -28.42
C GLU A 41 -12.33 3.41 -27.87
N ASP A 42 -13.08 4.30 -28.52
CA ASP A 42 -14.45 4.63 -28.12
C ASP A 42 -15.39 3.41 -28.17
N LEU A 43 -15.18 2.54 -29.17
CA LEU A 43 -15.96 1.33 -29.35
C LEU A 43 -15.53 0.24 -28.35
N ARG A 44 -14.23 0.16 -28.02
CA ARG A 44 -13.69 -0.68 -26.93
C ARG A 44 -14.34 -0.31 -25.60
N LYS A 45 -14.31 0.97 -25.23
CA LYS A 45 -14.97 1.48 -24.01
C LYS A 45 -16.46 1.13 -23.97
N GLU A 46 -17.17 1.22 -25.10
CA GLU A 46 -18.58 0.81 -25.16
C GLU A 46 -18.74 -0.70 -24.96
N TRP A 47 -17.85 -1.51 -25.55
CA TRP A 47 -17.92 -2.97 -25.48
C TRP A 47 -17.50 -3.54 -24.13
N ASP A 48 -16.60 -2.88 -23.41
CA ASP A 48 -16.16 -3.27 -22.06
C ASP A 48 -17.20 -2.98 -20.98
N ARG A 49 -18.21 -2.12 -21.25
CA ARG A 49 -19.26 -1.81 -20.27
C ARG A 49 -19.96 -3.07 -19.75
N GLU A 50 -20.16 -3.10 -18.43
CA GLU A 50 -20.74 -4.21 -17.69
C GLU A 50 -20.11 -5.56 -18.06
N PRO A 51 -18.81 -5.75 -17.74
CA PRO A 51 -18.05 -6.89 -18.18
C PRO A 51 -18.71 -8.21 -17.79
N ASP A 52 -18.48 -9.24 -18.59
CA ASP A 52 -19.04 -10.55 -18.35
C ASP A 52 -18.26 -11.29 -17.26
N LEU A 53 -18.98 -11.90 -16.32
CA LEU A 53 -18.43 -12.70 -15.24
C LEU A 53 -18.58 -14.19 -15.59
N TYR A 54 -17.56 -14.99 -15.30
CA TYR A 54 -17.60 -16.44 -15.55
C TYR A 54 -16.82 -17.23 -14.49
N VAL A 55 -17.08 -18.53 -14.38
CA VAL A 55 -16.34 -19.42 -13.49
C VAL A 55 -15.17 -20.06 -14.26
N ARG A 56 -13.99 -20.12 -13.64
CA ARG A 56 -12.78 -20.73 -14.21
C ARG A 56 -12.82 -22.26 -14.18
N ASP A 57 -13.92 -22.86 -14.61
CA ASP A 57 -14.19 -24.31 -14.62
C ASP A 57 -14.62 -24.83 -16.00
N GLY A 58 -14.53 -23.99 -17.03
CA GLY A 58 -14.97 -24.32 -18.39
C GLY A 58 -16.35 -23.77 -18.76
N THR A 59 -17.00 -23.00 -17.88
CA THR A 59 -18.17 -22.16 -18.24
C THR A 59 -17.80 -20.91 -19.04
N GLN A 60 -16.49 -20.63 -19.19
CA GLN A 60 -16.00 -19.63 -20.14
C GLN A 60 -16.38 -20.03 -21.56
N LEU A 61 -17.17 -19.20 -22.24
CA LEU A 61 -17.44 -19.39 -23.65
C LEU A 61 -16.11 -19.26 -24.43
N ASP A 62 -15.74 -20.29 -25.22
CA ASP A 62 -14.48 -20.29 -25.98
C ASP A 62 -14.47 -19.08 -26.92
N PRO A 63 -13.43 -18.20 -26.89
CA PRO A 63 -13.31 -17.10 -27.84
C PRO A 63 -13.54 -17.50 -29.31
N LYS A 64 -13.17 -18.74 -29.70
CA LYS A 64 -13.35 -19.28 -31.05
C LYS A 64 -14.80 -19.52 -31.45
N ASP A 65 -15.72 -19.58 -30.49
CA ASP A 65 -17.16 -19.74 -30.75
C ASP A 65 -17.88 -18.39 -30.84
N ALA A 66 -17.15 -17.27 -30.95
CA ALA A 66 -17.74 -15.96 -31.09
C ALA A 66 -18.34 -15.77 -32.49
N THR A 67 -19.55 -15.23 -32.58
CA THR A 67 -20.25 -14.97 -33.85
C THR A 67 -20.14 -13.51 -34.29
N SER A 68 -19.43 -12.67 -33.53
CA SER A 68 -19.16 -11.27 -33.85
C SER A 68 -17.91 -10.75 -33.16
N ALA A 69 -17.33 -9.67 -33.69
CA ALA A 69 -16.20 -8.94 -33.11
C ALA A 69 -16.47 -8.51 -31.65
N LYS A 70 -17.64 -7.91 -31.38
CA LYS A 70 -18.06 -7.51 -30.03
C LYS A 70 -18.09 -8.70 -29.07
N GLN A 71 -18.60 -9.85 -29.52
CA GLN A 71 -18.67 -11.03 -28.68
C GLN A 71 -17.29 -11.63 -28.40
N LEU A 72 -16.40 -11.66 -29.39
CA LEU A 72 -15.03 -12.11 -29.20
C LEU A 72 -14.31 -11.20 -28.21
N TYR A 73 -14.36 -9.89 -28.44
CA TYR A 73 -13.77 -8.87 -27.58
C TYR A 73 -14.22 -9.02 -26.12
N ARG A 74 -15.54 -9.09 -25.87
CA ARG A 74 -16.08 -9.27 -24.51
C ARG A 74 -15.66 -10.58 -23.84
N ARG A 75 -15.47 -11.66 -24.60
CA ARG A 75 -14.99 -12.95 -24.05
C ARG A 75 -13.52 -12.85 -23.63
N LEU A 76 -12.70 -12.11 -24.38
CA LEU A 76 -11.29 -11.87 -24.07
C LEU A 76 -11.12 -10.97 -22.83
N ASN A 77 -12.02 -9.99 -22.64
CA ASN A 77 -12.02 -9.08 -21.50
C ASN A 77 -13.00 -9.48 -20.37
N SER A 78 -13.36 -10.76 -20.28
CA SER A 78 -14.25 -11.26 -19.23
C SER A 78 -13.49 -11.53 -17.93
N HIS A 79 -14.18 -11.45 -16.79
CA HIS A 79 -13.57 -11.61 -15.47
C HIS A 79 -13.93 -12.95 -14.85
N SER A 80 -12.89 -13.72 -14.50
CA SER A 80 -13.02 -14.98 -13.76
C SER A 80 -13.37 -14.71 -12.29
N VAL A 81 -14.39 -15.40 -11.78
CA VAL A 81 -14.86 -15.32 -10.40
C VAL A 81 -15.17 -16.71 -9.82
N SER A 82 -15.31 -16.83 -8.50
CA SER A 82 -15.83 -18.04 -7.88
C SER A 82 -17.33 -18.22 -8.15
N PRO A 83 -17.87 -19.45 -8.06
CA PRO A 83 -19.32 -19.67 -8.18
C PRO A 83 -20.16 -18.83 -7.19
N ALA A 84 -19.64 -18.63 -5.97
CA ALA A 84 -20.33 -17.85 -4.94
C ALA A 84 -20.42 -16.37 -5.32
N VAL A 85 -19.33 -15.79 -5.85
CA VAL A 85 -19.32 -14.40 -6.32
C VAL A 85 -20.19 -14.24 -7.58
N LEU A 86 -20.16 -15.22 -8.50
CA LEU A 86 -21.03 -15.20 -9.68
C LEU A 86 -22.52 -15.19 -9.29
N ALA A 87 -22.90 -15.92 -8.23
CA ALA A 87 -24.27 -15.99 -7.73
C ALA A 87 -24.80 -14.65 -7.18
N LEU A 88 -23.93 -13.72 -6.78
CA LEU A 88 -24.32 -12.36 -6.40
C LEU A 88 -24.83 -11.54 -7.59
N GLY A 89 -24.46 -11.94 -8.82
CA GLY A 89 -24.78 -11.23 -10.06
C GLY A 89 -23.81 -10.07 -10.34
N LYS A 90 -24.10 -9.32 -11.42
CA LYS A 90 -23.21 -8.25 -11.91
C LYS A 90 -23.22 -6.99 -11.04
N ASN A 91 -24.34 -6.68 -10.40
CA ASN A 91 -24.56 -5.42 -9.68
C ASN A 91 -25.17 -5.64 -8.27
N PRO A 92 -24.53 -6.41 -7.38
CA PRO A 92 -25.07 -6.68 -6.03
C PRO A 92 -25.08 -5.45 -5.11
N TYR A 93 -24.24 -4.45 -5.40
CA TYR A 93 -24.07 -3.23 -4.60
C TYR A 93 -24.39 -1.96 -5.40
N PRO A 94 -25.69 -1.62 -5.59
CA PRO A 94 -26.09 -0.49 -6.44
C PRO A 94 -25.59 0.86 -5.94
N GLY A 95 -25.29 1.00 -4.65
CA GLY A 95 -24.74 2.24 -4.08
C GLY A 95 -23.38 2.63 -4.63
N LEU A 96 -22.59 1.69 -5.15
CA LEU A 96 -21.29 1.98 -5.79
C LEU A 96 -21.44 2.85 -7.04
N ARG A 97 -22.59 2.79 -7.71
CA ARG A 97 -22.88 3.55 -8.95
C ARG A 97 -23.50 4.93 -8.66
N VAL A 98 -23.80 5.23 -7.40
CA VAL A 98 -24.45 6.48 -7.03
C VAL A 98 -23.38 7.57 -6.89
N ARG A 99 -23.43 8.54 -7.80
CA ARG A 99 -22.58 9.73 -7.76
C ARG A 99 -23.31 10.88 -7.08
N ALA A 100 -22.68 11.52 -6.11
CA ALA A 100 -23.22 12.68 -5.40
C ALA A 100 -22.17 13.79 -5.26
N TYR A 101 -22.59 15.03 -5.41
CA TYR A 101 -21.74 16.18 -5.08
C TYR A 101 -21.63 16.32 -3.55
N VAL A 102 -20.42 16.54 -3.04
CA VAL A 102 -20.14 16.78 -1.62
C VAL A 102 -19.71 18.23 -1.44
N PRO A 103 -20.63 19.16 -1.13
CA PRO A 103 -20.32 20.60 -1.09
C PRO A 103 -19.17 20.98 -0.15
N LEU A 104 -19.01 20.23 0.96
CA LEU A 104 -17.96 20.49 1.96
C LEU A 104 -16.56 20.10 1.49
N LEU A 105 -16.46 19.20 0.50
CA LEU A 105 -15.19 18.82 -0.13
C LEU A 105 -15.00 19.52 -1.48
N GLY A 106 -16.07 20.07 -2.06
CA GLY A 106 -16.02 20.69 -3.39
C GLY A 106 -15.91 19.69 -4.54
N GLU A 107 -16.06 18.39 -4.27
CA GLU A 107 -15.85 17.30 -5.23
C GLU A 107 -17.09 16.40 -5.37
N MET A 108 -17.10 15.59 -6.41
CA MET A 108 -18.06 14.49 -6.56
C MET A 108 -17.52 13.26 -5.82
N THR A 109 -18.40 12.42 -5.29
CA THR A 109 -18.00 11.07 -4.88
C THR A 109 -17.36 10.32 -6.05
N PRO A 110 -16.46 9.35 -5.79
CA PRO A 110 -15.75 8.61 -6.83
C PRO A 110 -16.68 8.06 -7.90
N GLU A 111 -16.21 8.13 -9.14
CA GLU A 111 -16.94 7.65 -10.31
C GLU A 111 -16.76 6.15 -10.47
N TYR A 112 -17.88 5.46 -10.70
CA TYR A 112 -17.88 4.03 -11.00
C TYR A 112 -17.37 3.82 -12.42
N ASP A 113 -16.35 2.99 -12.58
CA ASP A 113 -15.86 2.56 -13.87
C ASP A 113 -16.74 1.44 -14.42
N ASP A 114 -17.59 1.77 -15.39
CA ASP A 114 -18.49 0.81 -16.04
C ASP A 114 -17.77 -0.28 -16.82
N THR A 115 -16.48 -0.12 -17.13
CA THR A 115 -15.66 -1.13 -17.81
C THR A 115 -15.14 -2.22 -16.88
N LEU A 116 -15.24 -2.01 -15.56
CA LEU A 116 -14.82 -2.95 -14.53
C LEU A 116 -16.04 -3.54 -13.78
N PRO A 117 -15.92 -4.77 -13.25
CA PRO A 117 -16.97 -5.34 -12.41
C PRO A 117 -17.05 -4.59 -11.05
N TRP A 118 -18.06 -4.90 -10.23
CA TRP A 118 -18.30 -4.17 -8.98
C TRP A 118 -17.12 -4.24 -7.99
N MET A 119 -16.35 -5.31 -8.04
CA MET A 119 -15.15 -5.53 -7.23
C MET A 119 -13.87 -4.91 -7.82
N GLY A 120 -13.94 -4.25 -8.98
CA GLY A 120 -12.76 -3.70 -9.67
C GLY A 120 -11.73 -4.80 -9.96
N ASP A 121 -10.46 -4.48 -9.74
CA ASP A 121 -9.33 -5.42 -9.89
C ASP A 121 -8.99 -6.19 -8.60
N ASN A 122 -9.88 -6.15 -7.60
CA ASN A 122 -9.60 -6.77 -6.31
C ASN A 122 -9.68 -8.29 -6.40
N ALA A 123 -8.52 -8.93 -6.56
CA ALA A 123 -8.39 -10.38 -6.62
C ALA A 123 -9.11 -11.10 -5.46
N PHE A 124 -9.12 -10.52 -4.25
CA PHE A 124 -9.77 -11.12 -3.08
C PHE A 124 -11.28 -11.29 -3.28
N LEU A 125 -11.95 -10.22 -3.73
CA LEU A 125 -13.40 -10.17 -3.91
C LEU A 125 -13.88 -10.86 -5.19
N HIS A 126 -12.98 -11.26 -6.09
CA HIS A 126 -13.30 -12.18 -7.18
C HIS A 126 -13.62 -13.59 -6.71
N PHE A 127 -13.10 -14.00 -5.54
CA PHE A 127 -13.23 -15.38 -5.06
C PHE A 127 -13.98 -15.51 -3.74
N ILE A 128 -13.90 -14.52 -2.86
CA ILE A 128 -14.52 -14.55 -1.53
C ILE A 128 -15.60 -13.49 -1.46
N THR A 129 -16.80 -13.88 -1.02
CA THR A 129 -17.95 -12.97 -0.96
C THR A 129 -17.90 -12.07 0.28
N PRO A 130 -18.50 -10.86 0.25
CA PRO A 130 -18.61 -10.04 1.45
C PRO A 130 -19.39 -10.70 2.59
N ASP A 131 -20.38 -11.55 2.29
CA ASP A 131 -21.12 -12.33 3.31
C ASP A 131 -20.21 -13.31 4.04
N GLU A 132 -19.31 -13.97 3.33
CA GLU A 132 -18.31 -14.85 3.92
C GLU A 132 -17.31 -14.06 4.80
N LEU A 133 -16.85 -12.89 4.33
CA LEU A 133 -16.01 -11.99 5.13
C LEU A 133 -16.72 -11.51 6.41
N MET A 134 -18.03 -11.27 6.36
CA MET A 134 -18.84 -10.96 7.53
C MET A 134 -18.91 -12.14 8.50
N ALA A 135 -19.16 -13.35 7.99
CA ALA A 135 -19.20 -14.58 8.80
C ALA A 135 -17.86 -14.88 9.50
N LEU A 136 -16.74 -14.46 8.89
CA LEU A 136 -15.40 -14.58 9.44
C LEU A 136 -14.97 -13.37 10.32
N GLY A 137 -15.89 -12.47 10.63
CA GLY A 137 -15.62 -11.30 11.46
C GLY A 137 -14.66 -10.27 10.83
N CYS A 138 -14.49 -10.25 9.51
CA CYS A 138 -13.56 -9.36 8.79
C CYS A 138 -14.18 -8.01 8.40
N ILE A 139 -15.51 -7.93 8.28
CA ILE A 139 -16.23 -6.68 7.99
C ILE A 139 -16.90 -6.12 9.24
N ASN A 140 -17.50 -6.96 10.08
CA ASN A 140 -18.11 -6.54 11.34
C ASN A 140 -17.50 -7.38 12.46
N SER A 141 -17.35 -6.81 13.65
CA SER A 141 -17.00 -7.60 14.83
C SER A 141 -18.15 -8.52 15.21
N GLU A 142 -17.85 -9.66 15.81
CA GLU A 142 -18.86 -10.44 16.49
C GLU A 142 -19.38 -9.65 17.71
N THR A 143 -20.68 -9.69 17.96
CA THR A 143 -21.28 -9.08 19.15
C THR A 143 -20.69 -9.60 20.47
N SER A 144 -20.03 -10.76 20.43
CA SER A 144 -19.35 -11.45 21.54
C SER A 144 -17.88 -11.09 21.73
N ASP A 145 -17.26 -10.29 20.85
CA ASP A 145 -15.80 -10.10 20.83
C ASP A 145 -15.24 -9.40 22.08
N GLY A 146 -16.08 -8.78 22.92
CA GLY A 146 -15.71 -8.39 24.29
C GLY A 146 -14.57 -7.38 24.43
N LEU A 147 -14.11 -6.74 23.34
CA LEU A 147 -13.05 -5.74 23.32
C LEU A 147 -13.65 -4.32 23.29
N PRO A 148 -13.98 -3.71 24.44
CA PRO A 148 -14.46 -2.35 24.47
C PRO A 148 -13.37 -1.38 24.02
N VAL A 149 -13.76 -0.35 23.26
CA VAL A 149 -12.91 0.81 22.99
C VAL A 149 -12.63 1.51 24.33
N SER A 150 -11.35 1.65 24.67
CA SER A 150 -10.91 2.30 25.91
C SER A 150 -11.19 3.82 25.85
N PRO A 151 -11.44 4.47 26.99
CA PRO A 151 -11.87 5.87 27.01
C PRO A 151 -10.95 6.83 26.26
N GLN A 152 -9.63 6.63 26.30
CA GLN A 152 -8.67 7.49 25.62
C GLN A 152 -8.75 7.41 24.08
N PHE A 153 -9.28 6.31 23.52
CA PHE A 153 -9.50 6.16 22.09
C PHE A 153 -10.92 6.56 21.67
N LYS A 154 -11.68 7.24 22.53
CA LYS A 154 -12.97 7.85 22.18
C LYS A 154 -12.80 9.34 21.97
N VAL A 155 -13.65 9.90 21.10
CA VAL A 155 -13.76 11.35 20.93
C VAL A 155 -14.39 11.95 22.19
N ASP A 156 -13.77 13.00 22.74
CA ASP A 156 -14.40 13.83 23.76
C ASP A 156 -15.43 14.75 23.10
N THR A 157 -16.65 14.23 23.00
CA THR A 157 -17.77 14.93 22.37
C THR A 157 -18.11 16.25 23.05
N GLN A 158 -17.92 16.36 24.38
CA GLN A 158 -18.23 17.59 25.11
C GLN A 158 -17.21 18.69 24.77
N THR A 159 -15.93 18.33 24.70
CA THR A 159 -14.88 19.24 24.26
C THR A 159 -15.10 19.64 22.79
N ALA A 160 -15.36 18.67 21.90
CA ALA A 160 -15.60 18.91 20.48
C ALA A 160 -16.80 19.85 20.21
N LEU A 161 -17.86 19.79 21.01
CA LEU A 161 -19.04 20.68 20.92
C LEU A 161 -18.74 22.14 21.25
N THR A 162 -17.73 22.39 22.11
CA THR A 162 -17.35 23.74 22.56
C THR A 162 -16.10 24.27 21.84
N ALA A 163 -15.49 23.45 21.00
CA ALA A 163 -14.27 23.76 20.26
C ALA A 163 -14.49 24.84 19.20
N ASN A 164 -13.43 25.60 18.92
CA ASN A 164 -13.46 26.62 17.89
C ASN A 164 -13.47 25.97 16.49
N THR A 165 -14.45 26.33 15.66
CA THR A 165 -14.61 25.81 14.29
C THR A 165 -14.04 26.74 13.21
N ASN A 166 -13.32 27.80 13.59
CA ASN A 166 -12.62 28.65 12.64
C ASN A 166 -11.24 28.05 12.31
N ARG A 167 -11.12 27.50 11.11
CA ARG A 167 -9.90 26.86 10.56
C ARG A 167 -8.69 27.78 10.44
N HIS A 168 -8.90 29.10 10.42
CA HIS A 168 -7.83 30.11 10.34
C HIS A 168 -7.53 30.75 11.70
N ALA A 169 -8.25 30.36 12.76
CA ALA A 169 -7.92 30.85 14.09
C ALA A 169 -6.58 30.28 14.57
N LYS A 170 -5.87 31.06 15.39
CA LYS A 170 -4.66 30.55 16.04
C LYS A 170 -5.00 29.31 16.86
N ALA A 171 -4.26 28.23 16.61
CA ALA A 171 -4.37 26.97 17.33
C ALA A 171 -4.33 27.21 18.84
N LYS A 172 -5.31 26.66 19.56
CA LYS A 172 -5.31 26.60 21.02
C LYS A 172 -5.07 25.15 21.44
N VAL A 173 -4.40 24.97 22.57
CA VAL A 173 -4.38 23.68 23.26
C VAL A 173 -5.78 23.45 23.81
N ILE A 174 -6.51 22.50 23.21
CA ILE A 174 -7.87 22.12 23.62
C ILE A 174 -7.90 20.64 24.00
N GLY A 175 -8.79 20.31 24.94
CA GLY A 175 -9.05 18.94 25.40
C GLY A 175 -7.85 18.24 26.01
N ASN A 176 -7.99 16.93 26.20
CA ASN A 176 -6.90 16.07 26.65
C ASN A 176 -6.00 15.69 25.46
N ASN A 177 -4.69 15.93 25.58
CA ASN A 177 -3.67 15.58 24.58
C ASN A 177 -2.72 14.46 25.07
N ASP A 178 -3.01 13.85 26.22
CA ASP A 178 -2.25 12.72 26.75
C ASP A 178 -2.22 11.57 25.74
N GLY A 179 -1.05 10.94 25.63
CA GLY A 179 -0.80 9.84 24.70
C GLY A 179 -0.67 10.24 23.23
N ILE A 180 -0.59 11.53 22.91
CA ILE A 180 -0.34 12.03 21.56
C ILE A 180 1.11 12.49 21.42
N HIS A 181 1.81 11.95 20.43
CA HIS A 181 3.20 12.28 20.15
C HIS A 181 3.36 13.79 19.84
N PRO A 182 4.45 14.47 20.29
CA PRO A 182 4.63 15.91 20.07
C PRO A 182 4.57 16.35 18.61
N CYS A 183 4.97 15.49 17.66
CA CYS A 183 4.85 15.77 16.22
C CYS A 183 3.40 16.03 15.77
N PHE A 184 2.43 15.39 16.45
CA PHE A 184 1.00 15.52 16.14
C PHE A 184 0.30 16.61 16.94
N GLN A 185 1.05 17.56 17.51
CA GLN A 185 0.46 18.71 18.19
C GLN A 185 -0.45 19.51 17.24
N ARG A 186 -1.51 20.10 17.78
CA ARG A 186 -2.53 20.86 17.05
C ARG A 186 -1.96 21.90 16.07
N THR A 187 -0.89 22.60 16.46
CA THR A 187 -0.19 23.63 15.67
C THR A 187 0.52 23.10 14.42
N ASN A 188 0.70 21.79 14.29
CA ASN A 188 1.29 21.17 13.11
C ASN A 188 0.25 20.85 12.04
N PHE A 189 -1.04 20.84 12.38
CA PHE A 189 -2.13 20.62 11.44
C PHE A 189 -2.64 21.93 10.85
N LEU A 190 -2.21 22.21 9.62
CA LEU A 190 -2.62 23.37 8.84
C LEU A 190 -4.10 23.26 8.47
N GLU A 191 -4.82 24.39 8.50
CA GLU A 191 -6.23 24.52 8.06
C GLU A 191 -7.23 23.52 8.71
N THR A 192 -6.80 22.95 9.83
CA THR A 192 -7.59 22.14 10.73
C THR A 192 -8.12 23.07 11.80
N ASP A 193 -9.36 22.93 12.23
CA ASP A 193 -9.88 23.67 13.39
C ASP A 193 -9.79 22.83 14.66
N ASP A 194 -10.13 23.41 15.81
CA ASP A 194 -9.99 22.72 17.10
C ASP A 194 -10.97 21.55 17.23
N ARG A 195 -12.15 21.65 16.59
CA ARG A 195 -13.14 20.57 16.58
C ARG A 195 -12.63 19.39 15.76
N ASP A 196 -12.17 19.64 14.54
CA ASP A 196 -11.62 18.62 13.64
C ASP A 196 -10.44 17.89 14.29
N TYR A 197 -9.58 18.62 15.01
CA TYR A 197 -8.48 18.03 15.75
C TYR A 197 -8.93 17.10 16.87
N GLU A 198 -9.98 17.46 17.64
CA GLU A 198 -10.56 16.56 18.65
C GLU A 198 -11.04 15.22 18.06
N TYR A 199 -11.63 15.25 16.86
CA TYR A 199 -12.04 14.02 16.15
C TYR A 199 -10.86 13.18 15.65
N LEU A 200 -9.69 13.80 15.44
CA LEU A 200 -8.48 13.11 15.00
C LEU A 200 -7.73 12.42 16.15
N LYS A 201 -7.87 12.89 17.39
CA LYS A 201 -7.11 12.41 18.56
C LYS A 201 -7.11 10.89 18.76
N PRO A 202 -8.23 10.15 18.60
CA PRO A 202 -8.20 8.69 18.69
C PRO A 202 -7.18 8.06 17.73
N THR A 203 -7.18 8.50 16.46
CA THR A 203 -6.21 8.07 15.46
C THR A 203 -4.79 8.46 15.86
N LEU A 204 -4.59 9.71 16.32
CA LEU A 204 -3.26 10.20 16.72
C LEU A 204 -2.65 9.38 17.87
N ARG A 205 -3.48 8.92 18.83
CA ARG A 205 -3.04 8.05 19.91
C ARG A 205 -2.63 6.67 19.41
N ILE A 206 -3.34 6.11 18.43
CA ILE A 206 -3.00 4.83 17.82
C ILE A 206 -1.66 4.93 17.10
N VAL A 207 -1.48 5.91 16.22
CA VAL A 207 -0.20 6.07 15.50
C VAL A 207 0.94 6.42 16.46
N THR A 208 0.68 7.18 17.53
CA THR A 208 1.68 7.40 18.59
C THR A 208 2.14 6.08 19.20
N LYS A 209 1.19 5.18 19.54
CA LYS A 209 1.53 3.85 20.07
C LYS A 209 2.27 2.97 19.07
N MET A 210 1.91 3.03 17.78
CA MET A 210 2.63 2.33 16.72
C MET A 210 4.07 2.83 16.58
N MET A 211 4.28 4.16 16.56
CA MET A 211 5.62 4.76 16.51
C MET A 211 6.48 4.39 17.71
N GLU A 212 5.88 4.12 18.87
CA GLU A 212 6.62 3.70 20.07
C GLU A 212 7.01 2.21 20.07
N MET A 213 6.61 1.43 19.07
CA MET A 213 6.98 0.01 18.97
C MET A 213 8.47 -0.14 18.72
N GLU A 214 9.12 -1.10 19.41
CA GLU A 214 10.57 -1.33 19.29
C GLU A 214 10.99 -1.60 17.84
N SER A 215 10.16 -2.30 17.06
CA SER A 215 10.43 -2.59 15.66
C SER A 215 10.41 -1.35 14.75
N VAL A 216 9.56 -0.36 15.05
CA VAL A 216 9.57 0.93 14.34
C VAL A 216 10.80 1.73 14.73
N MET A 217 11.17 1.72 16.02
CA MET A 217 12.39 2.38 16.48
C MET A 217 13.65 1.76 15.90
N ASP A 218 13.70 0.44 15.73
CA ASP A 218 14.80 -0.26 15.03
C ASP A 218 14.91 0.20 13.57
N LEU A 219 13.78 0.32 12.85
CA LEU A 219 13.74 0.85 11.49
C LEU A 219 14.24 2.30 11.43
N TRP A 220 13.68 3.18 12.26
CA TRP A 220 14.02 4.60 12.24
C TRP A 220 15.47 4.84 12.65
N TYR A 221 15.96 4.11 13.65
CA TYR A 221 17.38 4.15 14.02
C TYR A 221 18.25 3.81 12.80
N ALA A 222 17.95 2.72 12.10
CA ALA A 222 18.70 2.28 10.92
C ALA A 222 18.65 3.28 9.76
N LEU A 223 17.48 3.88 9.50
CA LEU A 223 17.33 4.94 8.49
C LEU A 223 18.12 6.21 8.83
N GLY A 224 18.37 6.44 10.12
CA GLY A 224 19.25 7.50 10.58
C GLY A 224 20.74 7.16 10.51
N GLN A 225 21.14 5.91 10.29
CA GLN A 225 22.57 5.60 10.22
C GLN A 225 23.13 5.87 8.82
N PRO A 226 24.46 6.06 8.70
CA PRO A 226 25.11 6.10 7.39
C PRO A 226 24.72 4.87 6.56
N LEU A 227 24.23 5.12 5.35
CA LEU A 227 23.78 4.07 4.45
C LEU A 227 24.98 3.32 3.86
N HIS A 228 24.80 2.04 3.60
CA HIS A 228 25.84 1.21 2.99
C HIS A 228 25.63 1.12 1.48
N THR A 229 26.73 1.11 0.73
CA THR A 229 26.69 0.80 -0.71
C THR A 229 26.24 -0.64 -0.91
N GLY A 230 25.19 -0.82 -1.70
CA GLY A 230 24.73 -2.15 -2.09
C GLY A 230 25.64 -2.79 -3.15
N PRO A 231 25.47 -4.10 -3.43
CA PRO A 231 26.14 -4.72 -4.57
C PRO A 231 25.73 -4.00 -5.87
N ALA A 232 26.64 -3.98 -6.84
CA ALA A 232 26.37 -3.40 -8.16
C ALA A 232 25.13 -4.04 -8.80
N ASN A 233 24.31 -3.21 -9.42
CA ASN A 233 23.06 -3.62 -10.04
C ASN A 233 22.92 -2.92 -11.38
N LYS A 234 23.09 -3.68 -12.47
CA LYS A 234 23.05 -3.14 -13.84
C LYS A 234 21.76 -2.37 -14.13
N MET A 235 20.63 -2.82 -13.60
CA MET A 235 19.34 -2.14 -13.82
C MET A 235 19.30 -0.73 -13.23
N LEU A 236 19.88 -0.52 -12.04
CA LEU A 236 19.94 0.80 -11.42
C LEU A 236 21.12 1.63 -11.94
N ASP A 237 22.23 0.96 -12.32
CA ASP A 237 23.40 1.60 -12.92
C ASP A 237 23.03 2.22 -14.29
N ASP A 238 22.26 1.52 -15.12
CA ASP A 238 21.76 2.03 -16.42
C ASP A 238 20.85 3.26 -16.25
N GLU A 239 20.17 3.40 -15.11
CA GLU A 239 19.32 4.54 -14.77
C GLU A 239 20.07 5.66 -14.01
N ASN A 240 21.39 5.50 -13.77
CA ASN A 240 22.21 6.38 -12.94
C ASN A 240 21.66 6.58 -11.50
N ILE A 241 20.98 5.57 -10.96
CA ILE A 241 20.37 5.64 -9.62
C ILE A 241 21.34 5.06 -8.58
N PRO A 242 21.76 5.83 -7.56
CA PRO A 242 22.64 5.33 -6.51
C PRO A 242 21.96 4.25 -5.65
N HIS A 243 22.55 3.06 -5.60
CA HIS A 243 22.06 1.94 -4.78
C HIS A 243 22.56 2.06 -3.33
N ARG A 244 21.64 2.25 -2.37
CA ARG A 244 21.92 2.29 -0.93
C ARG A 244 21.08 1.28 -0.15
N ILE A 245 21.66 0.67 0.87
CA ILE A 245 21.02 -0.30 1.75
C ILE A 245 21.14 0.20 3.18
N CYS A 246 20.06 0.05 3.95
CA CYS A 246 20.12 0.10 5.41
C CYS A 246 19.71 -1.24 6.00
N TYR A 247 20.24 -1.57 7.18
CA TYR A 247 19.92 -2.80 7.89
C TYR A 247 19.13 -2.48 9.15
N THR A 248 17.89 -2.97 9.26
CA THR A 248 17.00 -2.70 10.41
C THR A 248 17.19 -3.69 11.55
N GLY A 249 18.41 -4.21 11.74
CA GLY A 249 18.72 -5.10 12.85
C GLY A 249 18.26 -4.54 14.20
N ARG A 250 18.30 -5.37 15.24
CA ARG A 250 17.93 -4.89 16.57
C ARG A 250 18.92 -3.84 17.05
N SER A 251 18.43 -2.64 17.29
CA SER A 251 19.17 -1.57 17.93
C SER A 251 19.21 -1.77 19.45
N THR A 252 20.19 -1.18 20.12
CA THR A 252 20.29 -1.29 21.58
C THR A 252 19.14 -0.52 22.24
N HIS A 253 18.91 -0.78 23.54
CA HIS A 253 17.91 -0.02 24.28
C HIS A 253 18.21 1.49 24.28
N LEU A 254 19.49 1.87 24.36
CA LEU A 254 19.90 3.28 24.33
C LEU A 254 19.64 3.92 22.97
N ASP A 255 19.97 3.22 21.88
CA ASP A 255 19.70 3.68 20.51
C ASP A 255 18.21 3.96 20.29
N ARG A 256 17.35 3.09 20.81
CA ARG A 256 15.88 3.27 20.73
C ARG A 256 15.40 4.45 21.56
N LEU A 257 15.97 4.68 22.74
CA LEU A 257 15.64 5.84 23.56
C LEU A 257 16.07 7.15 22.90
N GLU A 258 17.26 7.17 22.29
CA GLU A 258 17.76 8.32 21.54
C GLU A 258 16.89 8.59 20.31
N THR A 259 16.61 7.57 19.50
CA THR A 259 15.73 7.65 18.32
C THR A 259 14.33 8.14 18.72
N LYS A 260 13.78 7.63 19.81
CA LYS A 260 12.49 8.09 20.36
C LYS A 260 12.54 9.56 20.75
N TRP A 261 13.63 10.01 21.38
CA TRP A 261 13.81 11.42 21.73
C TRP A 261 13.95 12.30 20.48
N GLU A 262 14.76 11.90 19.50
CA GLU A 262 14.91 12.60 18.21
C GLU A 262 13.58 12.70 17.48
N ALA A 263 12.77 11.64 17.47
CA ALA A 263 11.45 11.64 16.85
C ALA A 263 10.56 12.75 17.41
N THR A 264 10.66 13.08 18.70
CA THR A 264 9.90 14.20 19.29
C THR A 264 10.29 15.57 18.72
N GLN A 265 11.51 15.71 18.19
CA GLN A 265 12.00 16.95 17.59
C GLN A 265 11.36 17.21 16.22
N LEU A 266 10.83 16.18 15.54
CA LEU A 266 10.08 16.33 14.28
C LEU A 266 8.88 17.29 14.39
N ARG A 267 8.41 17.57 15.61
CA ARG A 267 7.36 18.59 15.85
C ARG A 267 7.70 19.96 15.26
N ASP A 268 8.98 20.28 15.11
CA ASP A 268 9.44 21.56 14.61
C ASP A 268 9.71 21.53 13.09
N PHE A 269 9.71 20.35 12.47
CA PHE A 269 10.08 20.13 11.07
C PHE A 269 8.97 19.53 10.20
N VAL A 270 7.93 18.95 10.80
CA VAL A 270 6.84 18.28 10.07
C VAL A 270 5.54 19.04 10.24
N LYS A 271 4.83 19.27 9.14
CA LYS A 271 3.47 19.83 9.12
C LYS A 271 2.52 18.90 8.36
N PHE A 272 1.24 18.97 8.71
CA PHE A 272 0.17 18.20 8.10
C PHE A 272 -0.82 19.14 7.42
N ARG A 273 -1.31 18.78 6.23
CA ARG A 273 -2.43 19.45 5.56
C ARG A 273 -3.40 18.45 4.96
N TRP A 274 -4.60 18.92 4.63
CA TRP A 274 -5.61 18.11 3.95
C TRP A 274 -5.63 18.44 2.47
N ALA A 275 -5.58 17.43 1.60
CA ALA A 275 -5.60 17.60 0.15
C ALA A 275 -6.58 16.61 -0.52
N PRO A 276 -7.15 16.94 -1.69
CA PRO A 276 -8.01 16.04 -2.45
C PRO A 276 -7.15 15.08 -3.30
N LEU A 277 -6.67 13.99 -2.69
CA LEU A 277 -5.74 13.04 -3.31
C LEU A 277 -6.44 11.91 -4.09
N SER A 278 -7.79 11.96 -4.15
CA SER A 278 -8.62 10.90 -4.71
C SER A 278 -8.37 10.61 -6.19
N HIS A 279 -7.98 11.62 -6.97
CA HIS A 279 -7.68 11.48 -8.39
C HIS A 279 -6.42 10.63 -8.67
N GLU A 280 -5.51 10.56 -7.70
CA GLU A 280 -4.26 9.79 -7.78
C GLU A 280 -4.41 8.40 -7.15
N ARG A 281 -5.59 8.05 -6.63
CA ARG A 281 -5.84 6.86 -5.80
C ARG A 281 -4.90 6.74 -4.59
N THR A 282 -4.32 7.86 -4.17
CA THR A 282 -3.37 7.93 -3.04
C THR A 282 -4.10 8.37 -1.76
N TYR A 283 -3.61 7.91 -0.60
CA TYR A 283 -4.21 8.24 0.70
C TYR A 283 -3.46 9.34 1.45
N ALA A 284 -2.16 9.48 1.19
CA ALA A 284 -1.30 10.54 1.68
C ALA A 284 -0.02 10.65 0.86
N ILE A 285 0.66 11.78 0.95
CA ILE A 285 1.95 12.02 0.29
C ILE A 285 2.83 12.85 1.22
N THR A 286 4.12 12.52 1.29
CA THR A 286 5.14 13.31 1.97
C THR A 286 5.94 14.13 0.95
N HIS A 287 5.99 15.45 1.15
CA HIS A 287 6.83 16.36 0.38
C HIS A 287 7.97 16.91 1.24
N SER A 288 9.21 16.76 0.79
CA SER A 288 10.37 17.47 1.35
C SER A 288 10.34 18.94 0.96
N ILE A 289 10.78 19.80 1.87
CA ILE A 289 10.96 21.24 1.65
C ILE A 289 12.44 21.50 1.42
N GLU A 290 12.89 21.36 0.17
CA GLU A 290 14.30 21.30 -0.21
C GLU A 290 15.11 22.57 0.09
N ASP A 291 14.44 23.73 0.14
CA ASP A 291 15.07 25.03 0.46
C ASP A 291 15.39 25.21 1.95
N LYS A 292 15.05 24.22 2.80
CA LYS A 292 15.25 24.26 4.24
C LYS A 292 15.99 23.03 4.73
N THR A 293 16.77 23.24 5.77
CA THR A 293 17.48 22.16 6.45
C THR A 293 16.57 21.50 7.49
N GLY A 294 16.49 20.18 7.44
CA GLY A 294 15.73 19.35 8.37
C GLY A 294 16.44 19.15 9.70
N PHE A 295 15.93 18.21 10.48
CA PHE A 295 16.33 18.00 11.88
C PHE A 295 17.84 17.83 12.08
N ARG A 296 18.50 16.93 11.34
CA ARG A 296 19.92 16.62 11.55
C ARG A 296 20.90 17.58 10.91
N GLY A 297 20.43 18.60 10.18
CA GLY A 297 21.31 19.67 9.74
C GLY A 297 22.23 19.32 8.56
N THR A 298 22.10 18.13 7.97
CA THR A 298 22.88 17.72 6.79
C THR A 298 22.36 18.42 5.53
N PRO A 299 23.16 18.57 4.46
CA PRO A 299 22.72 19.21 3.21
C PRO A 299 21.46 18.58 2.61
N GLU A 300 21.30 17.27 2.78
CA GLU A 300 20.19 16.48 2.23
C GLU A 300 19.05 16.25 3.22
N SER A 301 19.18 16.75 4.45
CA SER A 301 18.10 16.70 5.44
C SER A 301 17.14 17.85 5.19
N HIS A 302 15.85 17.55 5.10
CA HIS A 302 14.79 18.52 4.82
C HIS A 302 13.58 18.35 5.75
N PRO A 303 12.93 19.45 6.16
CA PRO A 303 11.61 19.40 6.78
C PRO A 303 10.56 18.95 5.76
N CYS A 304 9.39 18.52 6.25
CA CYS A 304 8.36 17.93 5.39
C CYS A 304 6.96 18.52 5.61
N ILE A 305 6.16 18.47 4.54
CA ILE A 305 4.70 18.59 4.62
C ILE A 305 4.11 17.23 4.24
N ILE A 306 3.28 16.69 5.13
CA ILE A 306 2.48 15.49 4.89
C ILE A 306 1.07 15.92 4.48
N GLU A 307 0.64 15.49 3.31
CA GLU A 307 -0.72 15.67 2.81
C GLU A 307 -1.54 14.45 3.15
N LEU A 308 -2.67 14.65 3.82
CA LEU A 308 -3.62 13.61 4.14
C LEU A 308 -4.88 13.80 3.30
N GLU A 309 -5.45 12.71 2.81
CA GLU A 309 -6.68 12.73 2.03
C GLU A 309 -7.84 13.39 2.80
N SER A 310 -8.44 14.42 2.20
CA SER A 310 -9.50 15.26 2.79
C SER A 310 -10.77 14.50 3.16
N ARG A 311 -11.07 13.39 2.48
CA ARG A 311 -12.22 12.52 2.80
C ARG A 311 -12.11 11.92 4.20
N TYR A 312 -10.91 11.65 4.72
CA TYR A 312 -10.75 11.19 6.12
C TYR A 312 -11.30 12.20 7.10
N ARG A 313 -10.84 13.45 7.00
CA ARG A 313 -11.32 14.56 7.83
C ARG A 313 -12.83 14.73 7.72
N TYR A 314 -13.37 14.72 6.50
CA TYR A 314 -14.81 14.86 6.27
C TYR A 314 -15.61 13.76 6.99
N ILE A 315 -15.17 12.51 6.90
CA ILE A 315 -15.86 11.38 7.53
C ILE A 315 -15.72 11.43 9.06
N LEU A 316 -14.51 11.67 9.58
CA LEU A 316 -14.26 11.76 11.03
C LEU A 316 -15.14 12.80 11.73
N THR A 317 -15.47 13.88 11.02
CA THR A 317 -16.25 15.01 11.55
C THR A 317 -17.76 14.87 11.33
N GLY A 318 -18.22 13.69 10.87
CA GLY A 318 -19.63 13.33 10.72
C GLY A 318 -20.18 13.44 9.29
N GLY A 319 -19.31 13.52 8.29
CA GLY A 319 -19.69 13.51 6.88
C GLY A 319 -20.35 12.21 6.45
N MET A 320 -21.56 12.28 5.90
CA MET A 320 -22.39 11.10 5.57
C MET A 320 -22.34 10.70 4.08
N ALA A 321 -21.56 11.41 3.24
CA ALA A 321 -21.50 11.08 1.81
C ALA A 321 -20.93 9.68 1.58
N TYR A 322 -19.97 9.25 2.42
CA TYR A 322 -19.29 7.96 2.32
C TYR A 322 -19.83 6.91 3.31
N ASP A 323 -21.06 7.06 3.80
CA ASP A 323 -21.67 6.11 4.74
C ASP A 323 -21.52 4.66 4.22
N PRO A 324 -20.86 3.76 4.97
CA PRO A 324 -20.57 2.41 4.51
C PRO A 324 -21.83 1.62 4.16
N THR A 325 -22.95 1.87 4.83
CA THR A 325 -24.22 1.16 4.62
C THR A 325 -24.83 1.43 3.25
N LYS A 326 -24.46 2.56 2.62
CA LYS A 326 -24.89 2.86 1.24
C LYS A 326 -24.23 1.93 0.23
N TYR A 327 -22.98 1.54 0.48
CA TYR A 327 -22.18 0.75 -0.44
C TYR A 327 -22.23 -0.75 -0.12
N ASN A 328 -22.26 -1.11 1.16
CA ASN A 328 -22.51 -2.46 1.65
C ASN A 328 -23.57 -2.38 2.77
N PRO A 329 -24.85 -2.67 2.49
CA PRO A 329 -25.94 -2.52 3.47
C PRO A 329 -25.78 -3.35 4.75
N ALA A 330 -24.95 -4.38 4.73
CA ALA A 330 -24.69 -5.23 5.89
C ALA A 330 -23.50 -4.74 6.74
N ALA A 331 -22.72 -3.75 6.27
CA ALA A 331 -21.60 -3.19 7.02
C ALA A 331 -22.08 -2.34 8.21
N SER A 332 -21.41 -2.47 9.35
CA SER A 332 -21.61 -1.64 10.54
C SER A 332 -20.90 -0.29 10.37
N SER A 333 -21.62 0.82 10.59
CA SER A 333 -21.05 2.16 10.59
C SER A 333 -20.00 2.36 11.69
N GLU A 334 -20.18 1.71 12.85
CA GLU A 334 -19.24 1.78 13.97
C GLU A 334 -17.91 1.08 13.62
N ASP A 335 -17.99 -0.16 13.13
CA ASP A 335 -16.79 -0.92 12.77
C ASP A 335 -16.05 -0.31 11.58
N ALA A 336 -16.80 0.23 10.60
CA ALA A 336 -16.24 0.99 9.49
C ALA A 336 -15.52 2.26 9.95
N HIS A 337 -16.03 2.96 10.98
CA HIS A 337 -15.36 4.12 11.55
C HIS A 337 -14.04 3.72 12.23
N LEU A 338 -14.02 2.60 12.96
CA LEU A 338 -12.79 2.07 13.55
C LEU A 338 -11.77 1.65 12.49
N ARG A 339 -12.21 1.00 11.39
CA ARG A 339 -11.34 0.69 10.25
C ARG A 339 -10.75 1.95 9.62
N LEU A 340 -11.57 2.98 9.41
CA LEU A 340 -11.11 4.26 8.87
C LEU A 340 -10.07 4.91 9.79
N GLN A 341 -10.30 4.93 11.10
CA GLN A 341 -9.35 5.49 12.07
C GLN A 341 -8.03 4.70 12.12
N PHE A 342 -8.12 3.37 12.07
CA PHE A 342 -6.95 2.48 12.03
C PHE A 342 -6.15 2.64 10.73
N HIS A 343 -6.84 2.67 9.59
CA HIS A 343 -6.19 2.85 8.29
C HIS A 343 -5.52 4.22 8.19
N LEU A 344 -6.17 5.29 8.67
CA LEU A 344 -5.53 6.59 8.75
C LEU A 344 -4.29 6.58 9.68
N ALA A 345 -4.30 5.81 10.77
CA ALA A 345 -3.13 5.66 11.62
C ALA A 345 -1.96 4.96 10.89
N LEU A 346 -2.25 3.92 10.10
CA LEU A 346 -1.25 3.26 9.24
C LEU A 346 -0.70 4.22 8.18
N VAL A 347 -1.58 4.97 7.51
CA VAL A 347 -1.18 5.99 6.52
C VAL A 347 -0.30 7.07 7.17
N ILE A 348 -0.65 7.56 8.36
CA ILE A 348 0.22 8.53 9.05
C ILE A 348 1.56 7.89 9.43
N LEU A 349 1.60 6.63 9.89
CA LEU A 349 2.86 5.93 10.18
C LEU A 349 3.73 5.78 8.92
N HIS A 350 3.12 5.43 7.80
CA HIS A 350 3.75 5.32 6.49
C HIS A 350 4.47 6.62 6.15
N GLU A 351 3.73 7.73 6.10
CA GLU A 351 4.29 9.06 5.79
C GLU A 351 5.30 9.54 6.84
N MET A 352 5.12 9.17 8.11
CA MET A 352 6.09 9.52 9.14
C MET A 352 7.42 8.80 8.96
N SER A 353 7.46 7.61 8.35
CA SER A 353 8.73 6.93 8.02
C SER A 353 9.47 7.67 6.90
N HIS A 354 8.76 8.15 5.87
CA HIS A 354 9.32 9.06 4.86
C HIS A 354 9.81 10.36 5.47
N ALA A 355 8.97 11.02 6.28
CA ALA A 355 9.31 12.28 6.92
C ALA A 355 10.50 12.14 7.89
N TRP A 356 10.59 11.02 8.62
CA TRP A 356 11.76 10.69 9.43
C TRP A 356 13.00 10.63 8.54
N PHE A 357 12.99 9.81 7.49
CA PHE A 357 14.15 9.64 6.60
C PHE A 357 14.60 10.95 5.97
N PHE A 358 13.68 11.75 5.41
CA PHE A 358 14.00 13.07 4.87
C PHE A 358 14.60 14.01 5.90
N ASN A 359 14.23 13.91 7.18
CA ASN A 359 14.77 14.78 8.23
C ASN A 359 16.13 14.32 8.78
N VAL A 360 16.55 13.08 8.52
CA VAL A 360 17.78 12.52 9.10
C VAL A 360 18.84 12.11 8.07
N ARG A 361 18.47 11.97 6.80
CA ARG A 361 19.36 11.48 5.74
C ARG A 361 20.55 12.41 5.50
N SER A 362 21.70 11.84 5.17
CA SER A 362 22.92 12.56 4.80
C SER A 362 23.18 12.63 3.29
N GLU A 363 22.42 11.87 2.50
CA GLU A 363 22.62 11.69 1.06
C GLU A 363 21.25 11.70 0.35
N PHE A 364 21.19 12.21 -0.89
CA PHE A 364 20.00 12.18 -1.74
C PHE A 364 19.87 10.81 -2.41
N VAL A 365 19.23 9.88 -1.70
CA VAL A 365 19.07 8.48 -2.11
C VAL A 365 17.77 7.93 -1.51
N THR A 366 17.24 6.86 -2.07
CA THR A 366 16.16 6.06 -1.46
C THR A 366 16.77 4.71 -1.04
N PRO A 367 16.62 4.31 0.23
CA PRO A 367 17.26 3.13 0.78
C PRO A 367 16.44 1.87 0.49
N PHE A 368 17.12 0.81 0.09
CA PHE A 368 16.58 -0.54 0.09
C PHE A 368 16.71 -1.13 1.49
N VAL A 369 15.66 -0.97 2.29
CA VAL A 369 15.61 -1.43 3.68
C VAL A 369 15.77 -2.95 3.75
N ASN A 370 16.67 -3.43 4.62
CA ASN A 370 17.04 -4.85 4.75
C ASN A 370 17.42 -5.54 3.44
N ASP A 371 17.96 -4.79 2.48
CA ASP A 371 18.25 -5.30 1.14
C ASP A 371 17.00 -5.96 0.51
N HIS A 372 15.81 -5.41 0.76
CA HIS A 372 14.58 -5.79 0.03
C HIS A 372 14.62 -5.39 -1.43
N ARG A 373 13.78 -6.03 -2.25
CA ARG A 373 13.71 -5.78 -3.70
C ARG A 373 13.15 -4.43 -4.13
N ILE A 374 12.41 -3.74 -3.27
CA ILE A 374 11.74 -2.47 -3.56
C ILE A 374 12.16 -1.47 -2.47
N ALA A 375 12.51 -0.25 -2.88
CA ALA A 375 12.85 0.83 -1.96
C ALA A 375 11.61 1.67 -1.65
N GLU A 376 11.03 1.49 -0.46
CA GLU A 376 9.86 2.26 0.00
C GLU A 376 9.77 2.19 1.54
N GLU A 377 10.15 3.27 2.22
CA GLU A 377 10.34 3.33 3.67
C GLU A 377 9.02 3.30 4.45
N GLY A 378 7.93 3.80 3.85
CA GLY A 378 6.61 3.86 4.46
C GLY A 378 6.00 2.48 4.67
N TYR A 379 6.01 1.65 3.64
CA TYR A 379 5.57 0.26 3.65
C TYR A 379 6.48 -0.61 4.51
N GLU A 380 7.77 -0.31 4.61
CA GLU A 380 8.64 -0.95 5.62
C GLU A 380 8.15 -0.60 7.03
N GLY A 381 7.84 0.66 7.27
CA GLY A 381 7.23 1.14 8.52
C GLY A 381 5.97 0.35 8.87
N GLU A 382 5.03 0.23 7.93
CA GLU A 382 3.82 -0.59 8.10
C GLU A 382 4.14 -2.07 8.35
N ALA A 383 5.06 -2.64 7.58
CA ALA A 383 5.44 -4.05 7.66
C ALA A 383 6.08 -4.40 9.02
N THR A 384 6.75 -3.44 9.67
CA THR A 384 7.29 -3.63 11.03
C THR A 384 6.20 -3.77 12.10
N ILE A 385 4.97 -3.36 11.83
CA ILE A 385 3.82 -3.52 12.74
C ILE A 385 3.22 -4.91 12.63
N SER A 386 3.14 -5.46 11.41
CA SER A 386 2.39 -6.69 11.11
C SER A 386 3.25 -7.82 10.52
N LYS A 387 4.41 -8.07 11.12
CA LYS A 387 5.33 -9.18 10.84
C LYS A 387 5.63 -9.33 9.35
N GLY A 388 6.12 -8.25 8.74
CA GLY A 388 6.49 -8.23 7.33
C GLY A 388 5.31 -8.14 6.36
N ASN A 389 4.11 -7.81 6.85
CA ASN A 389 2.93 -7.59 6.01
C ASN A 389 2.46 -6.15 6.09
N ILE A 390 2.01 -5.61 4.97
CA ILE A 390 1.26 -4.36 4.91
C ILE A 390 -0.23 -4.66 4.90
N ILE A 391 -1.04 -3.75 5.44
CA ILE A 391 -2.49 -3.92 5.54
C ILE A 391 -3.16 -2.86 4.67
N THR A 392 -3.78 -3.31 3.58
CA THR A 392 -4.40 -2.44 2.60
C THR A 392 -5.93 -2.58 2.59
N PRO A 393 -6.66 -1.54 2.18
CA PRO A 393 -8.09 -1.62 1.89
C PRO A 393 -8.45 -2.79 0.96
N LEU A 394 -9.59 -3.44 1.20
CA LEU A 394 -10.26 -4.22 0.17
C LEU A 394 -11.02 -3.27 -0.75
N GLU A 395 -10.27 -2.57 -1.62
CA GLU A 395 -10.85 -1.65 -2.59
C GLU A 395 -11.78 -2.38 -3.55
N VAL A 396 -12.87 -1.73 -3.92
CA VAL A 396 -13.80 -2.21 -4.96
C VAL A 396 -13.64 -1.30 -6.18
N ASN A 397 -14.59 -1.32 -7.12
CA ASN A 397 -14.58 -0.47 -8.31
C ASN A 397 -14.34 1.03 -7.99
N VAL A 398 -14.80 1.49 -6.82
CA VAL A 398 -14.60 2.84 -6.31
C VAL A 398 -13.77 2.84 -5.02
N GLN A 399 -12.92 3.86 -4.86
CA GLN A 399 -12.12 4.04 -3.64
C GLN A 399 -12.97 4.61 -2.51
N LEU A 400 -13.19 3.84 -1.45
CA LEU A 400 -14.07 4.19 -0.33
C LEU A 400 -13.30 4.21 1.00
N PRO A 401 -13.00 5.39 1.57
CA PRO A 401 -12.23 5.49 2.83
C PRO A 401 -12.92 4.85 4.04
N THR A 402 -14.23 4.61 3.99
CA THR A 402 -14.99 3.90 5.05
C THR A 402 -14.82 2.39 5.03
N LEU A 403 -14.10 1.83 4.05
CA LEU A 403 -13.71 0.42 3.98
C LEU A 403 -14.89 -0.55 4.25
N PRO A 404 -16.02 -0.42 3.52
CA PRO A 404 -17.24 -1.21 3.78
C PRO A 404 -17.08 -2.71 3.49
N PHE A 405 -16.02 -3.10 2.79
CA PHE A 405 -15.71 -4.49 2.42
C PHE A 405 -14.55 -5.09 3.24
N GLY A 406 -13.99 -4.35 4.19
CA GLY A 406 -12.89 -4.80 5.05
C GLY A 406 -11.50 -4.42 4.55
N MET A 407 -10.49 -5.13 5.04
CA MET A 407 -9.07 -4.92 4.74
C MET A 407 -8.36 -6.25 4.52
N ALA A 408 -7.22 -6.23 3.84
CA ALA A 408 -6.39 -7.40 3.63
C ALA A 408 -4.92 -7.12 3.92
N ALA A 409 -4.25 -8.09 4.54
CA ALA A 409 -2.82 -8.12 4.74
C ALA A 409 -2.13 -8.83 3.56
N ARG A 410 -0.95 -8.37 3.18
CA ARG A 410 -0.07 -9.04 2.21
C ARG A 410 1.39 -8.81 2.56
N ALA A 411 2.24 -9.76 2.18
CA ALA A 411 3.67 -9.66 2.45
C ALA A 411 4.29 -8.47 1.71
N TRP A 412 5.25 -7.81 2.36
CA TRP A 412 6.06 -6.75 1.79
C TRP A 412 7.54 -7.18 1.70
N PRO A 413 8.22 -6.95 0.55
CA PRO A 413 7.65 -6.45 -0.71
C PRO A 413 6.83 -7.52 -1.47
N GLY A 414 6.91 -8.79 -1.09
CA GLY A 414 6.05 -9.86 -1.63
C GLY A 414 5.99 -9.89 -3.16
N ALA A 415 4.80 -10.01 -3.74
CA ALA A 415 4.62 -10.01 -5.19
C ALA A 415 4.40 -8.61 -5.80
N HIS A 416 4.69 -7.54 -5.05
CA HIS A 416 4.53 -6.18 -5.55
C HIS A 416 5.42 -5.88 -6.76
N HIS A 417 4.88 -5.03 -7.62
CA HIS A 417 5.56 -4.41 -8.72
C HIS A 417 4.88 -3.06 -8.98
N SER A 418 5.67 -2.02 -9.19
CA SER A 418 5.22 -0.72 -9.70
C SER A 418 6.33 -0.19 -10.60
N ASP A 419 5.95 0.41 -11.72
CA ASP A 419 6.91 1.08 -12.60
C ASP A 419 7.38 2.42 -11.98
N GLU A 420 6.71 2.89 -10.92
CA GLU A 420 7.04 4.14 -10.21
C GLU A 420 8.04 3.95 -9.07
N TRP A 421 8.30 2.71 -8.64
CA TRP A 421 9.22 2.43 -7.54
C TRP A 421 10.59 2.02 -8.05
N TRP A 422 11.62 2.35 -7.29
CA TRP A 422 12.94 1.80 -7.54
C TRP A 422 12.96 0.34 -7.11
N ILE A 423 12.89 -0.51 -8.11
CA ILE A 423 12.97 -1.95 -7.98
C ILE A 423 14.40 -2.34 -8.29
N LYS A 424 15.01 -3.23 -7.51
CA LYS A 424 16.32 -3.80 -7.86
C LYS A 424 16.21 -5.19 -8.49
N ALA A 425 15.12 -5.90 -8.19
CA ALA A 425 14.79 -7.18 -8.78
C ALA A 425 13.28 -7.48 -8.71
N SER A 426 12.77 -8.14 -9.73
CA SER A 426 11.38 -8.56 -9.82
C SER A 426 11.10 -9.79 -8.95
N ALA A 427 9.84 -9.98 -8.57
CA ALA A 427 9.39 -11.17 -7.85
C ALA A 427 9.65 -12.46 -8.67
N ALA A 428 9.52 -12.35 -10.01
CA ALA A 428 9.71 -13.46 -10.94
C ALA A 428 11.14 -14.04 -10.91
N LYS A 429 12.17 -13.21 -10.68
CA LYS A 429 13.57 -13.65 -10.57
C LYS A 429 13.79 -14.68 -9.47
N TYR A 430 13.04 -14.57 -8.37
CA TYR A 430 13.14 -15.45 -7.21
C TYR A 430 12.13 -16.60 -7.23
N GLY A 431 11.47 -16.82 -8.37
CA GLY A 431 10.44 -17.85 -8.48
C GLY A 431 9.19 -17.55 -7.65
N ILE A 432 8.96 -16.29 -7.27
CA ILE A 432 7.72 -15.87 -6.62
C ILE A 432 6.63 -15.80 -7.70
N LEU A 433 5.84 -16.85 -7.80
CA LEU A 433 4.83 -17.02 -8.85
C LEU A 433 3.41 -16.69 -8.39
N PHE A 434 3.23 -16.40 -7.10
CA PHE A 434 1.94 -16.14 -6.49
C PHE A 434 2.01 -15.01 -5.48
N ASP A 435 0.88 -14.32 -5.33
CA ASP A 435 0.62 -13.40 -4.22
C ASP A 435 -0.36 -14.09 -3.26
N THR A 436 -0.14 -13.92 -1.96
CA THR A 436 -1.07 -14.39 -0.93
C THR A 436 -1.52 -13.20 -0.10
N ARG A 437 -2.83 -12.97 -0.09
CA ARG A 437 -3.46 -11.94 0.73
C ARG A 437 -4.28 -12.62 1.81
N TYR A 438 -4.44 -12.01 2.98
CA TYR A 438 -5.32 -12.51 4.04
C TYR A 438 -6.30 -11.43 4.46
N ALA A 439 -7.58 -11.77 4.57
CA ALA A 439 -8.56 -10.88 5.17
C ALA A 439 -8.18 -10.60 6.63
N VAL A 440 -8.26 -9.34 7.04
CA VAL A 440 -7.94 -8.89 8.39
C VAL A 440 -9.22 -8.89 9.24
N PRO A 441 -9.26 -9.63 10.35
CA PRO A 441 -10.43 -9.67 11.22
C PRO A 441 -10.61 -8.34 11.99
N MET A 442 -11.84 -7.92 12.22
CA MET A 442 -12.15 -6.74 13.02
C MET A 442 -11.61 -6.84 14.44
N LYS A 443 -11.52 -8.05 15.00
CA LYS A 443 -10.88 -8.30 16.30
C LYS A 443 -9.43 -7.81 16.33
N PHE A 444 -8.67 -8.02 15.25
CA PHE A 444 -7.30 -7.51 15.12
C PHE A 444 -7.28 -5.97 15.09
N ILE A 445 -8.23 -5.33 14.41
CA ILE A 445 -8.31 -3.87 14.32
C ILE A 445 -8.73 -3.27 15.68
N LYS A 446 -9.73 -3.86 16.35
CA LYS A 446 -10.27 -3.37 17.63
C LYS A 446 -9.26 -3.37 18.77
N GLN A 447 -8.29 -4.29 18.76
CA GLN A 447 -7.28 -4.35 19.83
C GLN A 447 -6.45 -3.05 19.92
N PHE A 448 -6.23 -2.34 18.81
CA PHE A 448 -5.50 -1.05 18.81
C PHE A 448 -6.22 0.07 19.56
N PHE A 449 -7.52 -0.10 19.81
CA PHE A 449 -8.36 0.85 20.54
C PHE A 449 -8.52 0.45 22.02
N ASN A 450 -7.68 -0.44 22.53
CA ASN A 450 -7.77 -0.98 23.88
C ASN A 450 -6.46 -0.77 24.66
N ASP A 451 -6.57 -0.20 25.87
CA ASP A 451 -5.42 0.07 26.73
C ASP A 451 -4.76 -1.22 27.24
N GLU A 452 -5.55 -2.24 27.57
CA GLU A 452 -5.08 -3.55 28.00
C GLU A 452 -4.20 -4.20 26.93
N PHE A 453 -4.59 -4.07 25.65
CA PHE A 453 -3.74 -4.52 24.55
C PHE A 453 -2.39 -3.83 24.60
N TRP A 454 -2.34 -2.49 24.63
CA TRP A 454 -1.06 -1.77 24.63
C TRP A 454 -0.22 -2.01 25.89
N ASN A 455 -0.84 -2.15 27.05
CA ASN A 455 -0.15 -2.38 28.32
C ASN A 455 0.50 -3.77 28.39
N HIS A 456 -0.14 -4.79 27.79
CA HIS A 456 0.32 -6.18 27.83
C HIS A 456 0.87 -6.67 26.48
N ARG A 457 0.99 -5.80 25.47
CA ARG A 457 1.39 -6.22 24.11
C ARG A 457 2.77 -6.87 24.09
N VAL A 458 3.74 -6.32 24.83
CA VAL A 458 5.09 -6.87 24.91
C VAL A 458 5.09 -8.22 25.63
N GLU A 459 4.29 -8.37 26.68
CA GLU A 459 4.13 -9.63 27.41
C GLU A 459 3.47 -10.71 26.53
N ARG A 460 2.44 -10.35 25.76
CA ARG A 460 1.63 -11.29 24.97
C ARG A 460 2.22 -11.65 23.61
N PHE A 461 2.89 -10.71 22.94
CA PHE A 461 3.36 -10.87 21.56
C PHE A 461 4.88 -10.71 21.44
N GLY A 462 5.57 -10.46 22.54
CA GLY A 462 6.97 -10.10 22.55
C GLY A 462 7.19 -8.65 22.08
N PRO A 463 8.47 -8.22 21.98
CA PRO A 463 8.80 -6.89 21.48
C PRO A 463 8.50 -6.72 19.98
N GLY A 464 8.40 -7.82 19.24
CA GLY A 464 8.28 -7.86 17.79
C GLY A 464 6.86 -7.74 17.24
N ALA A 465 6.76 -7.60 15.93
CA ALA A 465 5.52 -7.31 15.21
C ALA A 465 4.37 -8.31 15.47
N LEU A 466 3.12 -7.86 15.29
CA LEU A 466 1.92 -8.66 15.52
C LEU A 466 1.74 -9.70 14.40
N ASN A 467 1.20 -10.87 14.74
CA ASN A 467 1.04 -12.01 13.83
C ASN A 467 -0.40 -12.56 13.76
N ASN A 468 -1.33 -12.02 14.56
CA ASN A 468 -2.70 -12.51 14.73
C ASN A 468 -3.72 -11.81 13.79
N PHE A 469 -3.29 -11.41 12.59
CA PHE A 469 -4.10 -10.64 11.62
C PHE A 469 -4.69 -11.48 10.48
N LYS A 470 -4.41 -12.79 10.42
CA LYS A 470 -4.83 -13.65 9.31
C LYS A 470 -6.14 -14.37 9.64
N SER A 471 -7.17 -14.18 8.81
CA SER A 471 -8.43 -14.95 8.88
C SER A 471 -8.52 -15.97 7.74
N VAL A 472 -9.01 -15.55 6.57
CA VAL A 472 -9.00 -16.34 5.33
C VAL A 472 -7.98 -15.77 4.36
N GLY A 473 -7.22 -16.64 3.69
CA GLY A 473 -6.24 -16.29 2.68
C GLY A 473 -6.76 -16.50 1.26
N LEU A 474 -6.34 -15.66 0.32
CA LEU A 474 -6.45 -15.93 -1.11
C LEU A 474 -5.04 -15.97 -1.70
N ARG A 475 -4.72 -17.08 -2.33
CA ARG A 475 -3.54 -17.22 -3.18
C ARG A 475 -3.93 -17.17 -4.65
N HIS A 476 -3.29 -16.31 -5.41
CA HIS A 476 -3.48 -16.22 -6.85
C HIS A 476 -2.14 -16.13 -7.57
N ARG A 477 -2.13 -16.58 -8.83
CA ARG A 477 -0.93 -16.58 -9.66
C ARG A 477 -0.70 -15.19 -10.25
N MET A 478 0.55 -14.75 -10.23
CA MET A 478 0.99 -13.50 -10.87
C MET A 478 0.96 -13.63 -12.40
N SER A 479 0.56 -12.57 -13.10
CA SER A 479 0.53 -12.49 -14.56
C SER A 479 1.92 -12.29 -15.18
N LYS A 480 2.78 -11.49 -14.54
CA LYS A 480 4.16 -11.24 -14.97
C LYS A 480 5.10 -12.29 -14.33
N THR A 481 5.50 -13.30 -15.11
CA THR A 481 6.43 -14.37 -14.67
C THR A 481 7.81 -14.29 -15.34
N LYS A 482 8.11 -13.19 -16.04
CA LYS A 482 9.42 -12.96 -16.67
C LYS A 482 10.17 -11.90 -15.89
N PHE A 483 11.49 -12.06 -15.80
CA PHE A 483 12.40 -11.10 -15.17
C PHE A 483 13.34 -10.49 -16.22
N PHE A 484 13.83 -9.29 -15.96
CA PHE A 484 14.75 -8.58 -16.84
C PHE A 484 16.21 -9.01 -16.55
N PRO A 485 17.03 -9.30 -17.58
CA PRO A 485 18.41 -9.73 -17.38
C PRO A 485 19.30 -8.78 -16.54
N PRO A 486 19.15 -7.45 -16.58
CA PRO A 486 19.95 -6.52 -15.78
C PRO A 486 19.65 -6.49 -14.27
N GLU A 487 18.59 -7.14 -13.79
CA GLU A 487 18.21 -7.12 -12.37
C GLU A 487 19.36 -7.57 -11.44
N SER A 488 19.40 -7.04 -10.21
CA SER A 488 20.44 -7.32 -9.21
C SER A 488 20.62 -8.82 -8.96
N PRO A 489 21.83 -9.40 -9.03
CA PRO A 489 22.06 -10.82 -8.77
C PRO A 489 21.89 -11.23 -7.30
N ARG A 490 21.75 -10.27 -6.38
CA ARG A 490 21.64 -10.50 -4.93
C ARG A 490 20.46 -9.72 -4.34
N VAL A 491 19.78 -10.34 -3.39
CA VAL A 491 18.76 -9.74 -2.53
C VAL A 491 19.02 -10.15 -1.08
N LYS A 492 18.17 -9.65 -0.18
CA LYS A 492 18.07 -10.05 1.21
C LYS A 492 18.39 -11.53 1.38
N ARG A 493 19.39 -11.79 2.21
CA ARG A 493 19.74 -13.13 2.64
C ARG A 493 19.28 -13.33 4.07
N LYS A 494 18.72 -14.50 4.35
CA LYS A 494 18.44 -14.93 5.71
C LYS A 494 19.38 -16.06 6.09
N ARG A 495 19.81 -16.07 7.34
CA ARG A 495 20.51 -17.23 7.89
C ARG A 495 19.54 -18.38 7.99
N ASP A 496 19.76 -19.42 7.22
CA ASP A 496 19.01 -20.66 7.33
C ASP A 496 19.37 -21.36 8.66
N GLN A 497 18.37 -21.58 9.51
CA GLN A 497 18.60 -22.12 10.85
C GLN A 497 19.04 -23.59 10.84
N ALA A 498 18.75 -24.34 9.77
CA ALA A 498 19.07 -25.77 9.68
C ALA A 498 20.51 -26.01 9.19
N THR A 499 20.99 -25.16 8.29
CA THR A 499 22.30 -25.30 7.65
C THR A 499 23.32 -24.30 8.19
N GLY A 500 22.87 -23.22 8.86
CA GLY A 500 23.70 -22.14 9.34
C GLY A 500 24.26 -21.24 8.23
N LEU A 501 23.88 -21.48 6.98
CA LEU A 501 24.31 -20.74 5.81
C LEU A 501 23.33 -19.60 5.52
N ASP A 502 23.87 -18.48 5.03
CA ASP A 502 23.02 -17.43 4.50
C ASP A 502 22.46 -17.89 3.15
N VAL A 503 21.14 -17.89 3.01
CA VAL A 503 20.44 -18.24 1.77
C VAL A 503 19.59 -17.06 1.34
N ASP A 504 19.30 -16.94 0.05
CA ASP A 504 18.40 -15.91 -0.44
C ASP A 504 17.05 -16.05 0.26
N ASP A 505 16.54 -14.94 0.78
CA ASP A 505 15.19 -14.87 1.33
C ASP A 505 14.25 -14.61 0.15
N PRO A 506 13.43 -15.58 -0.27
CA PRO A 506 12.55 -15.39 -1.42
C PRO A 506 11.41 -14.40 -1.13
N GLU A 507 11.38 -13.75 0.04
CA GLU A 507 10.36 -12.77 0.43
C GLU A 507 8.92 -13.32 0.33
N ILE A 508 8.80 -14.65 0.37
CA ILE A 508 7.54 -15.39 0.51
C ILE A 508 7.29 -15.55 2.01
N GLU A 509 6.02 -15.50 2.43
CA GLU A 509 5.69 -15.84 3.80
C GLU A 509 6.29 -17.21 4.17
N PRO A 510 7.11 -17.29 5.23
CA PRO A 510 7.61 -18.57 5.73
C PRO A 510 6.45 -19.49 6.18
N ASP A 511 5.30 -18.89 6.47
CA ASP A 511 4.05 -19.53 6.90
C ASP A 511 3.11 -19.85 5.73
N ALA A 512 3.63 -20.23 4.55
CA ALA A 512 2.77 -20.81 3.51
C ALA A 512 2.26 -22.18 4.00
N VAL A 513 1.26 -22.18 4.91
CA VAL A 513 0.66 -23.36 5.58
C VAL A 513 0.25 -24.44 4.57
N PHE A 514 0.00 -24.03 3.33
CA PHE A 514 -0.31 -24.92 2.21
C PHE A 514 0.62 -24.62 1.01
N PRO A 515 1.88 -25.09 1.02
CA PRO A 515 2.84 -24.81 -0.07
C PRO A 515 2.40 -25.41 -1.42
N GLN A 516 1.56 -26.44 -1.40
CA GLN A 516 0.98 -27.08 -2.58
C GLN A 516 -0.12 -26.25 -3.25
N VAL A 517 -0.71 -25.28 -2.55
CA VAL A 517 -1.74 -24.43 -3.13
C VAL A 517 -1.04 -23.39 -3.99
N THR A 518 -1.29 -23.40 -5.30
CA THR A 518 -0.74 -22.39 -6.22
C THR A 518 -1.77 -21.31 -6.55
N ILE A 519 -3.05 -21.69 -6.58
CA ILE A 519 -4.21 -20.82 -6.69
C ILE A 519 -5.31 -21.41 -5.82
N GLY A 520 -5.86 -20.66 -4.88
CA GLY A 520 -6.90 -21.16 -3.99
C GLY A 520 -7.18 -20.29 -2.78
N ILE A 521 -8.22 -20.66 -2.06
CA ILE A 521 -8.66 -20.05 -0.80
C ILE A 521 -8.06 -20.88 0.33
N ILE A 522 -7.47 -20.21 1.31
CA ILE A 522 -6.72 -20.80 2.42
C ILE A 522 -7.47 -20.48 3.71
N TYR A 523 -7.92 -21.50 4.44
CA TYR A 523 -8.49 -21.36 5.77
C TYR A 523 -7.50 -21.88 6.82
N ALA A 524 -7.83 -21.73 8.10
CA ALA A 524 -6.98 -22.20 9.19
C ALA A 524 -6.78 -23.73 9.17
N ASP A 525 -7.80 -24.47 8.79
CA ASP A 525 -7.88 -25.94 8.88
C ASP A 525 -7.87 -26.65 7.50
N GLY A 526 -7.84 -25.90 6.41
CA GLY A 526 -7.88 -26.48 5.07
C GLY A 526 -7.67 -25.48 3.95
N ALA A 527 -7.70 -25.98 2.71
CA ALA A 527 -7.61 -25.14 1.52
C ALA A 527 -8.64 -25.59 0.48
N LEU A 528 -9.22 -24.62 -0.21
CA LEU A 528 -10.08 -24.83 -1.36
C LEU A 528 -9.38 -24.32 -2.62
N SER A 529 -9.68 -24.95 -3.75
CA SER A 529 -9.39 -24.38 -5.06
C SER A 529 -10.20 -23.10 -5.27
N ALA A 530 -9.82 -22.30 -6.27
CA ALA A 530 -10.62 -21.13 -6.70
C ALA A 530 -12.08 -21.47 -7.10
N LEU A 531 -12.39 -22.76 -7.26
CA LEU A 531 -13.72 -23.29 -7.56
C LEU A 531 -14.47 -23.81 -6.32
N GLY A 532 -13.92 -23.64 -5.12
CA GLY A 532 -14.51 -24.12 -3.87
C GLY A 532 -14.38 -25.63 -3.63
N LYS A 533 -13.59 -26.35 -4.43
CA LYS A 533 -13.30 -27.77 -4.20
C LYS A 533 -12.14 -27.93 -3.23
N GLU A 534 -12.27 -28.81 -2.25
CA GLU A 534 -11.20 -29.14 -1.31
C GLU A 534 -9.91 -29.54 -2.04
N ILE A 535 -8.80 -28.93 -1.62
CA ILE A 535 -7.46 -29.32 -2.02
C ILE A 535 -6.94 -30.23 -0.92
N PRO A 536 -6.55 -31.49 -1.21
CA PRO A 536 -5.95 -32.36 -0.21
C PRO A 536 -4.74 -31.67 0.42
N THR A 537 -4.81 -31.42 1.72
CA THR A 537 -3.72 -30.82 2.48
C THR A 537 -2.89 -31.92 3.11
N ILE A 538 -1.57 -31.89 2.94
CA ILE A 538 -0.69 -32.81 3.67
C ILE A 538 -0.81 -32.44 5.16
N PRO A 539 -1.17 -33.37 6.06
CA PRO A 539 -1.33 -33.06 7.49
C PRO A 539 -0.03 -32.47 8.06
N ARG A 540 -0.14 -31.47 8.94
CA ARG A 540 1.01 -31.01 9.76
C ARG A 540 1.63 -32.24 10.45
N PRO A 541 2.97 -32.41 10.46
CA PRO A 541 3.58 -33.38 11.36
C PRO A 541 3.21 -33.00 12.81
N ALA A 542 2.69 -33.97 13.56
CA ALA A 542 2.11 -33.82 14.90
C ALA A 542 3.06 -33.30 16.01
N LYS A 543 4.24 -32.77 15.66
CA LYS A 543 5.23 -32.23 16.60
C LYS A 543 5.12 -30.73 16.85
N MET A 544 4.25 -30.00 16.15
CA MET A 544 4.05 -28.55 16.34
C MET A 544 2.76 -28.18 17.08
N THR A 545 1.90 -29.15 17.40
CA THR A 545 0.60 -28.93 18.09
C THR A 545 0.71 -28.63 19.59
N ARG A 546 1.91 -28.52 20.16
CA ARG A 546 2.07 -28.31 21.61
C ARG A 546 2.48 -26.90 22.04
N ILE A 547 2.56 -25.95 21.12
CA ILE A 547 2.92 -24.55 21.46
C ILE A 547 1.72 -23.60 21.37
N GLU A 548 0.59 -24.00 20.78
CA GLU A 548 -0.58 -23.12 20.62
C GLU A 548 -1.69 -23.32 21.70
N GLU A 549 -1.60 -24.34 22.57
CA GLU A 549 -2.64 -24.63 23.59
C GLU A 549 -2.18 -24.64 25.07
N GLU A 550 -0.89 -24.44 25.38
CA GLU A 550 -0.38 -24.34 26.77
C GLU A 550 0.08 -22.90 27.10
N ASP A 551 -0.83 -21.92 27.10
CA ASP A 551 -0.57 -20.60 27.72
C ASP A 551 -1.71 -20.16 28.68
N THR A 552 -2.57 -21.10 29.06
CA THR A 552 -3.49 -20.95 30.18
C THR A 552 -3.09 -21.93 31.28
N LEU A 553 -2.20 -21.55 32.19
CA LEU A 553 -2.14 -22.09 33.55
C LEU A 553 -1.32 -21.15 34.46
N GLU A 554 -1.97 -20.72 35.54
CA GLU A 554 -1.43 -19.89 36.63
C GLU A 554 -0.16 -20.54 37.22
N VAL A 555 0.92 -19.75 37.36
CA VAL A 555 2.11 -20.19 38.11
C VAL A 555 2.03 -19.60 39.52
N GLU A 556 1.55 -20.42 40.46
CA GLU A 556 1.81 -20.20 41.88
C GLU A 556 3.32 -20.29 42.15
N ALA A 557 3.82 -19.30 42.89
CA ALA A 557 5.20 -19.22 43.32
C ALA A 557 5.57 -20.38 44.25
N GLN A 558 6.73 -20.99 44.01
CA GLN A 558 7.45 -21.67 45.07
C GLN A 558 8.97 -21.50 44.91
N GLU A 559 9.53 -20.78 45.88
CA GLU A 559 10.95 -20.66 46.16
C GLU A 559 11.57 -22.05 46.38
N ASP A 560 12.77 -22.29 45.86
CA ASP A 560 13.78 -22.97 46.67
C ASP A 560 15.22 -22.62 46.25
N ARG A 561 16.09 -22.54 47.26
CA ARG A 561 17.48 -22.04 47.22
C ARG A 561 18.49 -23.18 47.03
N THR A 562 19.77 -22.77 46.92
CA THR A 562 21.05 -23.51 47.13
C THR A 562 21.60 -24.25 45.90
N ALA A 563 22.90 -24.31 45.58
CA ALA A 563 24.18 -23.81 46.10
C ALA A 563 25.19 -23.78 44.92
N GLU A 564 26.07 -22.79 44.80
CA GLU A 564 27.53 -22.83 45.06
C GLU A 564 28.45 -23.54 44.04
N ASP A 565 29.55 -22.81 43.76
CA ASP A 565 30.93 -23.20 43.41
C ASP A 565 31.39 -23.34 41.93
N ASP A 566 32.17 -22.31 41.55
CA ASP A 566 33.56 -22.32 41.07
C ASP A 566 33.99 -23.15 39.86
N ILE A 567 34.63 -22.47 38.89
CA ILE A 567 36.06 -22.58 38.57
C ILE A 567 36.40 -21.57 37.46
N GLU A 568 37.21 -20.56 37.83
CA GLU A 568 38.10 -19.84 36.91
C GLU A 568 39.36 -20.69 36.66
N ASP A 569 39.96 -20.62 35.45
CA ASP A 569 41.38 -20.27 35.21
C ASP A 569 41.88 -20.74 33.82
N SER A 570 42.90 -20.00 33.33
CA SER A 570 43.77 -20.15 32.15
C SER A 570 43.24 -19.59 30.81
N GLY A 571 43.91 -18.68 30.09
CA GLY A 571 45.27 -18.09 30.21
C GLY A 571 46.07 -18.30 28.91
N TYR A 572 46.56 -17.19 28.32
CA TYR A 572 47.58 -17.08 27.24
C TYR A 572 47.19 -17.54 25.82
N GLY A 573 47.56 -16.89 24.71
CA GLY A 573 48.44 -15.74 24.43
C GLY A 573 48.63 -15.58 22.91
N GLU A 574 49.15 -14.41 22.49
CA GLU A 574 49.93 -14.07 21.27
C GLU A 574 49.43 -14.62 19.90
N GLY A 575 49.19 -13.84 18.84
CA GLY A 575 49.94 -12.71 18.29
C GLY A 575 50.17 -13.00 16.79
N LEU A 576 50.04 -11.99 15.92
CA LEU A 576 50.79 -11.75 14.67
C LEU A 576 49.97 -10.93 13.66
N PHE A 577 50.44 -9.70 13.47
CA PHE A 577 50.27 -8.84 12.30
C PHE A 577 51.26 -9.28 11.22
N GLU A 578 50.84 -9.28 9.95
CA GLU A 578 51.59 -9.08 8.68
C GLU A 578 50.58 -9.42 7.55
N GLY A 579 50.43 -8.69 6.45
CA GLY A 579 51.28 -7.68 5.86
C GLY A 579 50.57 -6.89 4.75
N GLU A 580 51.40 -6.06 4.13
CA GLU A 580 51.13 -4.90 3.28
C GLU A 580 50.67 -5.22 1.84
N GLU A 581 50.07 -4.18 1.26
CA GLU A 581 50.07 -3.69 -0.11
C GLU A 581 50.70 -4.53 -1.24
N SER A 582 49.98 -4.57 -2.37
CA SER A 582 50.59 -4.34 -3.68
C SER A 582 49.59 -3.66 -4.62
N ALA A 583 50.04 -2.56 -5.21
CA ALA A 583 49.34 -1.75 -6.18
C ALA A 583 49.66 -2.19 -7.64
N GLU A 584 48.83 -1.63 -8.54
CA GLU A 584 49.07 -1.37 -9.97
C GLU A 584 49.17 -2.56 -10.94
N ASP A 585 48.22 -2.58 -11.89
CA ASP A 585 48.56 -2.71 -13.31
C ASP A 585 47.61 -1.83 -14.14
N LYS A 586 48.21 -1.25 -15.19
CA LYS A 586 47.71 -0.22 -16.10
C LYS A 586 47.09 -0.83 -17.37
N ASP A 587 46.69 0.08 -18.26
CA ASP A 587 46.50 -0.05 -19.73
C ASP A 587 45.04 -0.22 -20.18
N GLU A 588 44.59 0.33 -21.31
CA GLU A 588 44.91 1.50 -22.13
C GLU A 588 43.68 1.65 -23.06
N GLU A 589 43.40 2.90 -23.43
CA GLU A 589 42.79 3.42 -24.67
C GLU A 589 41.77 2.61 -25.52
N GLY A 590 40.73 3.32 -25.97
CA GLY A 590 39.88 2.89 -27.08
C GLY A 590 38.76 3.89 -27.42
N ASP A 591 39.12 5.00 -28.06
CA ASP A 591 38.20 5.87 -28.79
C ASP A 591 37.33 5.07 -29.79
N THR A 592 36.04 5.41 -29.90
CA THR A 592 35.41 5.61 -31.22
C THR A 592 34.12 6.43 -31.10
N ASP A 593 34.19 7.57 -31.76
CA ASP A 593 33.16 8.53 -32.10
C ASP A 593 32.16 7.99 -33.15
N MET A 594 31.06 8.74 -33.33
CA MET A 594 30.07 8.77 -34.42
C MET A 594 28.75 8.01 -34.23
N GLY A 595 27.64 8.75 -34.19
CA GLY A 595 26.34 8.22 -34.62
C GLY A 595 25.08 8.92 -34.12
N ASP A 596 24.97 10.22 -34.37
CA ASP A 596 23.74 11.02 -34.25
C ASP A 596 22.60 10.52 -35.16
N GLY A 597 21.35 10.69 -34.75
CA GLY A 597 20.19 10.22 -35.52
C GLY A 597 18.80 10.44 -34.89
N SER A 598 18.27 11.64 -35.15
CA SER A 598 16.86 12.07 -35.33
C SER A 598 15.94 12.24 -34.11
N ASP A 599 15.89 13.48 -33.63
CA ASP A 599 14.78 14.47 -33.64
C ASP A 599 13.38 14.03 -34.11
N ASP A 600 12.34 14.49 -33.40
CA ASP A 600 11.43 15.55 -33.87
C ASP A 600 10.34 15.85 -32.83
N TYR A 601 10.27 17.11 -32.35
CA TYR A 601 9.08 17.97 -32.41
C TYR A 601 9.52 19.43 -32.19
N GLU A 602 9.47 20.20 -33.29
CA GLU A 602 9.53 21.66 -33.33
C GLU A 602 8.23 22.28 -32.76
N ASP A 603 8.35 23.45 -32.11
CA ASP A 603 7.35 24.50 -32.23
C ASP A 603 8.06 25.87 -32.20
N GLU A 604 7.72 26.67 -33.20
CA GLU A 604 8.39 27.88 -33.66
C GLU A 604 8.16 29.12 -32.76
N GLU A 605 9.20 29.94 -32.60
CA GLU A 605 9.10 31.37 -32.28
C GLU A 605 9.30 32.19 -33.56
N GLU A 606 8.46 33.20 -33.80
CA GLU A 606 8.80 34.55 -34.32
C GLU A 606 7.65 35.49 -33.88
N GLU A 607 7.87 36.47 -33.01
CA GLU A 607 8.55 37.78 -33.13
C GLU A 607 7.68 38.94 -33.67
N ASP A 608 7.94 40.09 -33.02
CA ASP A 608 7.56 41.49 -33.27
C ASP A 608 6.14 41.98 -32.94
N ALA A 609 5.92 43.19 -32.43
CA ALA A 609 6.62 44.21 -31.64
C ALA A 609 5.68 45.44 -31.68
N ASP A 610 5.49 46.17 -30.58
CA ASP A 610 5.54 47.65 -30.57
C ASP A 610 5.37 48.22 -29.15
N GLU A 611 6.23 49.19 -28.88
CA GLU A 611 6.49 49.92 -27.64
C GLU A 611 5.49 51.05 -27.34
N GLU A 612 5.40 51.45 -26.06
CA GLU A 612 5.61 52.83 -25.53
C GLU A 612 5.26 52.81 -24.01
N LEU A 613 6.25 52.90 -23.09
CA LEU A 613 6.73 54.11 -22.37
C LEU A 613 5.59 54.86 -21.62
N GLU A 614 5.67 55.28 -20.35
CA GLU A 614 6.79 55.64 -19.49
C GLU A 614 6.29 55.97 -18.05
N SER A 615 7.25 56.08 -17.12
CA SER A 615 7.28 56.91 -15.90
C SER A 615 7.02 56.26 -14.51
N SER A 616 8.14 55.99 -13.83
CA SER A 616 8.33 56.26 -12.39
C SER A 616 9.24 57.48 -12.24
N PRO A 617 9.09 58.28 -11.17
CA PRO A 617 10.16 58.35 -10.15
C PRO A 617 9.53 58.49 -8.73
N ALA A 618 10.20 58.32 -7.59
CA ALA A 618 11.56 58.68 -7.22
C ALA A 618 12.02 57.93 -5.97
N GLN A 619 13.35 57.89 -5.81
CA GLN A 619 14.10 57.54 -4.61
C GLN A 619 13.83 58.53 -3.48
N ASP A 620 13.90 58.07 -2.22
CA ASP A 620 14.52 58.86 -1.16
C ASP A 620 15.17 57.95 -0.10
N LYS A 621 16.45 58.23 0.16
CA LYS A 621 17.28 57.72 1.27
C LYS A 621 17.41 58.82 2.33
N CYS A 622 17.08 58.53 3.59
CA CYS A 622 17.71 58.95 4.87
C CYS A 622 16.65 58.80 5.99
N CYS A 623 16.93 58.57 7.27
CA CYS A 623 18.14 58.53 8.08
C CYS A 623 17.73 57.95 9.46
N MET A 624 18.73 57.56 10.25
CA MET A 624 18.69 56.89 11.56
C MET A 624 17.80 57.50 12.66
N SER A 625 17.31 56.62 13.54
CA SER A 625 17.58 56.66 15.00
C SER A 625 17.34 55.29 15.61
#